data_AF-A0AAJ1NA78-F1
#
_entry.id   AF-A0AAJ1NA78-F1
#
_cell.length_a   1.000
_cell.length_b   1.000
_cell.length_c   1.000
_cell.angle_alpha   90.00
_cell.angle_beta   90.00
_cell.angle_gamma   90.00
#
_symmetry.space_group_name_H-M   'P 1'
#
loop_
_entity.id
_entity.type
_entity.pdbx_description
1 polymer ?
#
loop_
_entity_poly.entity_id
_entity_poly.type
_entity_poly.pdbx_seq_one_letter_code
_entity_poly.pdbx_strand_id
1 'polypeptide(L)' 'MYHAYNDHSYTSLARIECTDTPVNPRCAIYYTHSGLNGLPEALTNGDGHLVWQDQ' A
#
# COMPACT_ATOMS: atom_id res chain seq x y z
N MET A 1 9.28 6.85 -2.61
CA MET A 1 7.95 6.19 -2.55
C MET A 1 7.87 5.21 -3.70
N TYR A 2 7.58 3.95 -3.40
CA TYR A 2 7.51 2.86 -4.38
C TYR A 2 6.12 2.24 -4.38
N HIS A 3 5.75 1.60 -5.49
CA HIS A 3 4.48 0.91 -5.64
C HIS A 3 4.72 -0.51 -6.13
N ALA A 4 4.01 -1.46 -5.54
CA ALA A 4 3.89 -2.82 -6.05
C ALA A 4 2.59 -2.94 -6.84
N TYR A 5 2.68 -3.57 -8.00
CA TYR A 5 1.55 -3.83 -8.89
C TYR A 5 1.48 -5.32 -9.22
N ASN A 6 0.32 -5.77 -9.64
CA ASN A 6 0.17 -7.10 -10.22
C ASN A 6 0.98 -7.19 -11.52
N ASP A 7 1.51 -8.37 -11.83
CA ASP A 7 2.40 -8.59 -12.98
C ASP A 7 1.70 -8.34 -14.34
N HIS A 8 0.40 -8.61 -14.42
CA HIS A 8 -0.39 -8.52 -15.64
C HIS A 8 -1.45 -7.41 -15.63
N SER A 9 -1.47 -6.55 -14.61
CA SER A 9 -2.40 -5.42 -14.53
C SER A 9 -1.81 -4.27 -13.72
N TYR A 10 -2.13 -3.02 -14.06
CA TYR A 10 -1.73 -1.84 -13.27
C TYR A 10 -2.49 -1.70 -11.94
N THR A 11 -3.17 -2.76 -11.47
CA THR A 11 -3.81 -2.79 -10.15
C THR A 11 -2.75 -2.69 -9.07
N SER A 12 -2.88 -1.66 -8.22
CA SER A 12 -1.96 -1.44 -7.10
C SER A 12 -2.18 -2.50 -6.04
N LEU A 13 -1.10 -3.16 -5.63
CA LEU A 13 -1.09 -4.14 -4.54
C LEU A 13 -0.62 -3.52 -3.23
N ALA A 14 0.40 -2.66 -3.30
CA ALA A 14 0.92 -1.98 -2.13
C ALA A 14 1.61 -0.65 -2.48
N ARG A 15 1.63 0.26 -1.50
CA ARG A 15 2.48 1.45 -1.46
C ARG A 15 3.55 1.24 -0.39
N ILE A 16 4.79 1.55 -0.75
CA ILE A 16 5.94 1.46 0.14
C ILE A 16 6.52 2.85 0.33
N GLU A 17 6.54 3.28 1.60
CA GLU A 17 7.07 4.56 2.02
C GLU A 17 8.27 4.35 2.90
N CYS A 18 9.45 4.71 2.40
CA CYS A 18 10.67 4.68 3.18
C CYS A 18 11.01 6.11 3.62
N THR A 19 11.36 6.26 4.89
CA THR A 19 11.98 7.50 5.38
C THR A 19 13.50 7.37 5.28
N ASP A 20 14.14 8.25 4.50
CA ASP A 20 15.61 8.33 4.40
C ASP A 20 16.20 9.05 5.62
N THR A 21 15.94 8.53 6.82
CA THR A 21 16.64 8.96 8.02
C THR A 21 17.90 8.10 8.20
N PRO A 22 19.11 8.71 8.15
CA PRO A 22 20.38 7.97 8.10
C PRO A 22 20.66 7.07 9.31
N VAL A 23 19.90 7.22 10.39
CA VAL A 23 20.11 6.48 11.64
C VAL A 23 19.20 5.24 11.73
N ASN A 24 18.08 5.19 11.00
CA ASN A 24 17.18 4.04 11.00
C ASN A 24 16.21 4.11 9.80
N PRO A 25 16.60 3.66 8.59
CA PRO A 25 15.70 3.63 7.46
C PRO A 25 14.55 2.68 7.77
N ARG A 26 13.35 3.24 7.95
CA ARG A 26 12.12 2.48 8.14
C ARG A 26 11.27 2.61 6.89
N CYS A 27 10.90 1.47 6.32
CA CYS A 27 9.91 1.40 5.26
C CYS A 27 8.58 0.92 5.85
N ALA A 28 7.54 1.73 5.68
CA ALA A 28 6.17 1.32 5.92
C ALA A 28 5.60 0.74 4.63
N ILE A 29 4.86 -0.36 4.76
CA ILE A 29 4.11 -0.98 3.66
C ILE A 29 2.63 -0.77 3.96
N TYR A 30 1.90 -0.34 2.93
CA TYR A 30 0.45 -0.21 2.96
C TYR A 30 -0.12 -1.09 1.85
N TYR A 31 -0.96 -2.06 2.20
CA TYR A 31 -1.61 -2.95 1.25
C TYR A 31 -2.91 -2.33 0.75
N THR A 32 -3.10 -2.38 -0.56
CA THR A 32 -4.31 -1.91 -1.24
C THR A 32 -5.31 -3.04 -1.34
N HIS A 33 -6.53 -2.79 -0.86
CA HIS A 33 -7.69 -3.66 -1.05
C HIS A 33 -8.59 -3.00 -2.08
N SER A 34 -8.73 -3.62 -3.25
CA SER A 34 -9.53 -3.10 -4.35
C SER A 34 -10.79 -3.91 -4.57
N GLY A 35 -11.87 -3.20 -4.92
CA GLY A 35 -13.11 -3.82 -5.36
C GLY A 35 -12.97 -4.52 -6.71
N LEU A 36 -14.03 -5.22 -7.13
CA LEU A 36 -14.07 -5.90 -8.44
C LEU A 36 -13.95 -4.94 -9.63
N ASN A 37 -14.22 -3.65 -9.42
CA ASN A 37 -14.04 -2.58 -10.40
C ASN A 37 -12.58 -2.12 -10.54
N GLY A 38 -11.65 -2.64 -9.72
CA GLY A 38 -10.24 -2.26 -9.70
C GLY A 38 -9.95 -0.95 -8.96
N LEU A 39 -10.95 -0.32 -8.34
CA LEU A 39 -10.74 0.88 -7.53
C LEU A 39 -10.33 0.49 -6.10
N PRO A 40 -9.41 1.23 -5.45
CA PRO A 40 -9.10 1.05 -4.04
C PRO A 40 -10.33 1.32 -3.17
N GLU A 41 -10.62 0.40 -2.25
CA GLU A 41 -11.71 0.51 -1.27
C GLU A 41 -11.18 0.55 0.17
N ALA A 42 -10.00 0.00 0.43
CA ALA A 42 -9.34 0.11 1.73
C ALA A 42 -7.81 0.04 1.65
N LEU A 43 -7.15 0.51 2.72
CA LEU A 43 -5.71 0.35 2.96
C LEU A 43 -5.48 -0.25 4.34
N THR A 44 -4.55 -1.20 4.44
CA THR A 44 -4.04 -1.70 5.72
C THR A 44 -2.54 -1.46 5.84
N ASN A 45 -2.03 -1.25 7.05
CA ASN A 45 -0.59 -1.21 7.30
C ASN A 45 0.05 -2.61 7.23
N GLY A 46 1.37 -2.70 7.43
CA GLY A 46 2.12 -3.95 7.42
C GLY A 46 1.67 -5.00 8.44
N ASP A 47 1.00 -4.59 9.50
CA ASP A 47 0.44 -5.46 10.55
C ASP A 47 -1.01 -5.89 10.26
N GLY A 48 -1.61 -5.39 9.16
CA GLY A 48 -2.99 -5.70 8.78
C GLY A 48 -4.05 -4.79 9.42
N HIS A 49 -3.67 -3.72 10.12
CA HIS A 49 -4.61 -2.75 10.67
C HIS A 49 -5.13 -1.80 9.58
N LEU A 50 -6.44 -1.57 9.57
CA LEU A 50 -7.09 -0.61 8.67
C LEU A 50 -6.58 0.82 8.95
N VAL A 51 -6.11 1.50 7.90
CA VAL A 51 -5.64 2.90 7.97
C VAL A 51 -6.45 3.85 7.10
N TRP A 52 -7.17 3.32 6.11
CA TRP A 52 -8.11 4.07 5.28
C TRP A 52 -9.17 3.13 4.71
N GLN A 53 -10.38 3.65 4.49
CA GLN A 53 -11.48 2.98 3.82
C GLN A 53 -12.33 4.01 3.05
N ASP A 54 -12.78 3.65 1.86
CA ASP A 54 -13.73 4.42 1.06
C ASP A 54 -15.11 4.43 1.77
N GLN A 55 -15.84 5.56 1.69
CA GLN A 55 -17.09 5.78 2.43
C GLN A 55 -18.33 5.25 1.72
#